data_AF-A0A2M7DC72-F1
#
_entry.id   AF-A0A2M7DC72-F1
#
_cell.length_a   1.000
_cell.length_b   1.000
_cell.length_c   1.000
_cell.angle_alpha   90.00
_cell.angle_beta   90.00
_cell.angle_gamma   90.00
#
_symmetry.space_group_name_H-M   'P 1'
#
loop_
_entity.id
_entity.type
_entity.pdbx_description
1 polymer ?
#
loop_
_entity_poly.entity_id
_entity_poly.type
_entity_poly.pdbx_seq_one_letter_code
_entity_poly.pdbx_strand_id
1 'polypeptide(L)'
;KALSLARKHWPGPLTLVVKATPLSKRIFSKHTLKNGKIAIRVPKSPLSRRISSLLKMLIVSTSANLSKRPLCFSKKEIEQQFKVRKFKPDYILNVGRLKKSKPSTIIEIKKGKINILRQGAIKIR
;
A
#
# COMPACT_ATOMS: atom_id res chain seq x y z
N LYS A 1 13.65 -3.82 -15.67
CA LYS A 1 13.60 -2.59 -14.81
C LYS A 1 12.77 -2.76 -13.53
N ALA A 2 11.50 -3.20 -13.57
CA ALA A 2 10.66 -3.34 -12.37
C ALA A 2 11.31 -4.21 -11.27
N LEU A 3 11.80 -5.38 -11.64
CA LEU A 3 12.49 -6.30 -10.72
C LEU A 3 13.76 -5.70 -10.10
N SER A 4 14.54 -4.93 -10.87
CA SER A 4 15.75 -4.27 -10.35
C SER A 4 15.39 -3.20 -9.30
N LEU A 5 14.36 -2.38 -9.56
CA LEU A 5 13.87 -1.41 -8.58
C LEU A 5 13.26 -2.08 -7.35
N ALA A 6 12.54 -3.19 -7.54
CA ALA A 6 12.04 -4.01 -6.45
C ALA A 6 13.20 -4.52 -5.58
N ARG A 7 14.20 -5.18 -6.16
CA ARG A 7 15.38 -5.69 -5.43
C ARG A 7 16.13 -4.59 -4.67
N LYS A 8 16.20 -3.38 -5.23
CA LYS A 8 16.90 -2.24 -4.61
C LYS A 8 16.11 -1.59 -3.48
N HIS A 9 14.78 -1.49 -3.60
CA HIS A 9 13.96 -0.66 -2.70
C HIS A 9 12.93 -1.46 -1.87
N TRP A 10 12.82 -2.77 -2.07
CA TRP A 10 12.04 -3.67 -1.22
C TRP A 10 12.97 -4.51 -0.33
N PRO A 11 12.60 -4.73 0.95
CA PRO A 11 11.43 -4.21 1.64
C PRO A 11 11.52 -2.70 1.92
N GLY A 12 10.50 -1.92 1.57
CA GLY A 12 10.62 -0.46 1.63
C GLY A 12 9.42 0.31 1.13
N PRO A 13 9.56 1.64 0.97
CA PRO A 13 8.48 2.55 0.60
C PRO A 13 8.34 2.75 -0.92
N LEU A 14 8.63 1.73 -1.72
CA LEU A 14 8.35 1.72 -3.16
C LEU A 14 7.08 0.92 -3.45
N THR A 15 6.19 1.47 -4.28
CA THR A 15 5.07 0.75 -4.86
C THR A 15 5.25 0.72 -6.38
N LEU A 16 5.17 -0.47 -6.96
CA LEU A 16 5.30 -0.69 -8.40
C LEU A 16 3.93 -0.98 -9.00
N VAL A 17 3.52 -0.20 -10.00
CA VAL A 17 2.36 -0.48 -10.84
C VAL A 17 2.81 -1.33 -12.01
N VAL A 18 2.26 -2.55 -12.10
CA VAL A 18 2.59 -3.56 -13.10
C VAL A 18 1.33 -4.10 -13.77
N LYS A 19 1.48 -4.69 -14.96
CA LYS A 19 0.36 -5.40 -15.61
C LYS A 19 -0.06 -6.59 -14.75
N ALA A 20 -1.37 -6.74 -14.56
CA ALA A 20 -1.92 -7.89 -13.87
C ALA A 20 -1.85 -9.13 -14.76
N THR A 21 -1.46 -10.27 -14.17
CA THR A 21 -1.48 -11.57 -14.85
C THR A 21 -2.93 -12.05 -15.04
N PRO A 22 -3.19 -13.04 -15.92
CA PRO A 22 -4.52 -13.64 -16.02
C PRO A 22 -5.06 -14.14 -14.68
N LEU A 23 -4.21 -14.77 -13.87
CA LEU A 23 -4.56 -15.21 -12.52
C LEU A 23 -4.95 -14.04 -11.62
N SER A 24 -4.18 -12.95 -11.60
CA SER A 24 -4.52 -11.75 -10.83
C SER A 24 -5.85 -11.14 -11.28
N LYS A 25 -6.15 -11.14 -12.58
CA LYS A 25 -7.43 -10.66 -13.13
C LYS A 25 -8.63 -11.49 -12.68
N ARG A 26 -8.43 -12.79 -12.44
CA ARG A 26 -9.46 -13.70 -11.93
C ARG A 26 -9.70 -13.54 -10.43
N ILE A 27 -8.64 -13.30 -9.66
CA ILE A 27 -8.69 -13.24 -8.19
C ILE A 27 -9.13 -11.87 -7.68
N PHE A 28 -8.67 -10.78 -8.30
CA PHE A 28 -8.86 -9.43 -7.77
C PHE A 28 -10.00 -8.69 -8.47
N SER A 29 -10.81 -7.99 -7.67
CA SER A 29 -11.90 -7.15 -8.18
C SER A 29 -11.38 -5.93 -8.95
N LYS A 30 -12.27 -5.29 -9.71
CA LYS A 30 -12.04 -4.01 -10.39
C LYS A 30 -11.66 -2.85 -9.46
N HIS A 31 -11.87 -2.98 -8.15
CA HIS A 31 -11.46 -1.97 -7.17
C HIS A 31 -9.97 -2.10 -6.81
N THR A 32 -9.40 -3.29 -6.97
CA THR A 32 -7.96 -3.54 -6.79
C THR A 32 -7.19 -3.40 -8.10
N LEU A 33 -7.82 -3.79 -9.22
CA LEU A 33 -7.26 -3.70 -10.56
C LEU A 33 -7.74 -2.45 -11.28
N LYS A 34 -6.81 -1.58 -11.70
CA LYS A 34 -7.14 -0.40 -12.52
C LYS A 34 -6.53 -0.55 -13.91
N ASN A 35 -7.38 -0.54 -14.94
CA ASN A 35 -6.97 -0.64 -16.35
C ASN A 35 -6.03 -1.83 -16.62
N GLY A 36 -6.37 -3.00 -16.06
CA GLY A 36 -5.58 -4.23 -16.18
C GLY A 36 -4.23 -4.22 -15.45
N LYS A 37 -4.02 -3.29 -14.52
CA LYS A 37 -2.80 -3.15 -13.72
C LYS A 37 -3.08 -3.25 -12.23
N ILE A 38 -2.05 -3.63 -11.48
CA ILE A 38 -2.05 -3.76 -10.03
C ILE A 38 -0.85 -3.03 -9.43
N ALA A 39 -1.05 -2.42 -8.27
CA ALA A 39 0.00 -1.78 -7.50
C ALA A 39 0.50 -2.72 -6.39
N ILE A 40 1.79 -3.05 -6.39
CA ILE A 40 2.38 -4.03 -5.47
C ILE A 40 3.47 -3.36 -4.63
N ARG A 41 3.61 -3.77 -3.37
CA ARG A 41 4.67 -3.34 -2.46
C ARG A 41 5.00 -4.43 -1.45
N VAL A 42 6.29 -4.63 -1.18
CA VAL A 42 6.76 -5.34 0.02
C VAL A 42 7.18 -4.30 1.06
N PRO A 43 6.42 -4.10 2.16
CA PRO A 43 6.70 -3.05 3.13
C PRO A 43 7.88 -3.41 4.04
N LYS A 44 8.65 -2.39 4.48
CA LYS A 44 9.73 -2.55 5.47
C LYS A 44 9.22 -2.97 6.85
N SER A 45 7.95 -2.72 7.17
CA SER A 45 7.31 -3.13 8.43
C SER A 45 7.39 -4.66 8.63
N PRO A 46 8.11 -5.16 9.64
CA PRO A 46 8.16 -6.59 9.95
C PRO A 46 6.77 -7.14 10.31
N LEU A 47 5.99 -6.36 11.07
CA LEU A 47 4.62 -6.72 11.46
C LEU A 47 3.74 -6.98 10.23
N SER A 48 3.74 -6.06 9.26
CA SER A 48 2.90 -6.22 8.06
C SER A 48 3.30 -7.45 7.24
N ARG A 49 4.59 -7.75 7.14
CA ARG A 49 5.07 -8.98 6.47
C ARG A 49 4.70 -10.24 7.25
N ARG A 50 4.81 -10.22 8.59
CA ARG A 50 4.43 -11.34 9.45
C ARG A 50 2.94 -11.64 9.35
N ILE A 51 2.07 -10.62 9.36
CA ILE A 51 0.62 -10.80 9.18
C ILE A 51 0.32 -11.47 7.83
N SER A 52 0.88 -10.95 6.74
CA SER A 52 0.68 -11.54 5.39
C SER A 52 1.17 -12.99 5.32
N SER A 53 2.31 -13.29 5.95
CA SER A 53 2.86 -14.65 6.01
C SER A 53 1.99 -15.61 6.82
N LEU A 54 1.48 -15.19 7.98
CA LEU A 54 0.63 -16.01 8.84
C LEU A 54 -0.72 -16.30 8.17
N LEU A 55 -1.29 -15.29 7.48
CA LEU A 55 -2.52 -15.45 6.73
C LEU A 55 -2.34 -16.27 5.44
N LYS A 56 -1.10 -16.47 4.97
CA LYS A 56 -0.78 -17.03 3.64
C LYS A 56 -1.54 -16.32 2.51
N MET A 57 -1.75 -15.01 2.66
CA MET A 57 -2.58 -14.20 1.77
C MET A 57 -1.96 -12.84 1.46
N LEU A 58 -2.35 -12.29 0.31
CA LEU A 58 -2.05 -10.92 -0.08
C LEU A 58 -2.99 -9.95 0.65
N ILE A 59 -2.45 -8.85 1.14
CA ILE A 59 -3.22 -7.81 1.82
C ILE A 59 -3.44 -6.65 0.86
N VAL A 60 -4.69 -6.42 0.48
CA VAL A 60 -5.10 -5.19 -0.22
C VAL A 60 -5.30 -4.11 0.82
N SER A 61 -4.59 -2.98 0.68
CA SER A 61 -4.59 -1.94 1.70
C SER A 61 -4.37 -0.55 1.11
N THR A 62 -5.02 0.43 1.73
CA THR A 62 -4.77 1.87 1.58
C THR A 62 -4.31 2.43 2.94
N SER A 63 -4.11 3.75 3.03
CA SER A 63 -3.88 4.37 4.33
C SER A 63 -5.11 4.23 5.24
N ALA A 64 -4.90 3.94 6.53
CA ALA A 64 -5.95 3.66 7.51
C ALA A 64 -6.64 4.96 8.01
N ASN A 65 -7.18 5.74 7.08
CA ASN A 65 -7.90 6.98 7.32
C ASN A 65 -9.08 7.08 6.36
N LEU A 66 -10.03 7.95 6.68
CA LEU A 66 -11.09 8.29 5.73
C LEU A 66 -10.52 9.01 4.52
N SER A 67 -11.07 8.74 3.34
CA SER A 67 -10.69 9.42 2.10
C SER A 67 -10.67 10.94 2.28
N LYS A 68 -9.61 11.59 1.78
CA LYS A 68 -9.36 13.04 1.87
C LYS A 68 -9.14 13.58 3.30
N ARG A 69 -9.07 12.74 4.34
CA ARG A 69 -8.67 13.14 5.70
C ARG A 69 -7.16 12.94 5.92
N PRO A 70 -6.58 13.58 6.96
CA PRO A 70 -5.19 13.35 7.35
C PRO A 70 -4.89 11.88 7.63
N LEU A 71 -3.62 11.48 7.43
CA LEU A 71 -3.13 10.16 7.78
C LEU A 71 -3.23 9.93 9.30
N CYS A 72 -3.62 8.71 9.68
CA CYS A 72 -3.60 8.26 11.06
C CYS A 72 -2.29 7.53 11.38
N PHE A 73 -1.72 7.82 12.53
CA PHE A 73 -0.51 7.20 13.09
C PHE A 73 -0.75 6.62 14.49
N SER A 74 -1.99 6.65 15.00
CA SER A 74 -2.36 6.07 16.29
C SER A 74 -3.81 5.58 16.28
N LYS A 75 -4.14 4.66 17.18
CA LYS A 75 -5.50 4.16 17.40
C LYS A 75 -6.49 5.31 17.64
N LYS A 76 -6.15 6.26 18.52
CA LYS A 76 -6.99 7.43 18.83
C LYS A 76 -7.36 8.26 17.59
N GLU A 77 -6.42 8.47 16.67
CA GLU A 77 -6.68 9.20 15.43
C GLU A 77 -7.64 8.44 14.50
N ILE A 78 -7.53 7.11 14.43
CA ILE A 78 -8.47 6.25 13.68
C ILE A 78 -9.87 6.35 14.32
N GLU A 79 -9.98 6.09 15.62
CA GLU A 79 -11.25 6.12 16.34
C GLU A 79 -11.95 7.47 16.21
N GLN A 80 -11.20 8.58 16.28
CA GLN A 80 -11.76 9.91 16.08
C GLN A 80 -12.32 10.10 14.66
N GLN A 81 -11.64 9.62 13.63
CA GLN A 81 -12.15 9.73 12.25
C GLN A 81 -13.40 8.88 12.03
N PHE A 82 -13.50 7.72 12.66
CA PHE A 82 -14.61 6.77 12.46
C PHE A 82 -15.74 6.88 13.50
N LYS A 83 -15.62 7.73 14.53
CA LYS A 83 -16.56 7.84 15.66
C LYS A 83 -18.04 7.85 15.26
N VAL A 84 -18.39 8.69 14.28
CA VAL A 84 -19.77 8.91 13.79
C VAL A 84 -20.12 8.14 12.52
N ARG A 85 -19.27 7.19 12.10
CA ARG A 85 -19.52 6.42 10.88
C ARG A 85 -20.40 5.21 11.17
N LYS A 86 -21.38 4.97 10.29
CA LYS A 86 -22.17 3.74 10.27
C LYS A 86 -21.28 2.51 10.17
N PHE A 87 -20.28 2.56 9.28
CA PHE A 87 -19.29 1.50 9.09
C PHE A 87 -17.95 1.90 9.70
N LYS A 88 -17.40 1.03 10.54
CA LYS A 88 -16.14 1.22 11.26
C LYS A 88 -15.25 -0.01 11.00
N PRO A 89 -13.93 0.08 11.24
CA PRO A 89 -13.07 -1.10 11.18
C PRO A 89 -13.53 -2.15 12.19
N ASP A 90 -13.64 -3.40 11.77
CA ASP A 90 -13.98 -4.52 12.67
C ASP A 90 -12.86 -4.76 13.70
N TYR A 91 -11.61 -4.51 13.30
CA TYR A 91 -10.44 -4.65 14.14
C TYR A 91 -9.45 -3.49 13.94
N ILE A 92 -8.82 -3.06 15.04
CA ILE A 92 -7.69 -2.12 15.03
C ILE A 92 -6.53 -2.78 15.76
N LEU A 93 -5.49 -3.15 15.00
CA LEU A 93 -4.24 -3.64 15.58
C LEU A 93 -3.43 -2.47 16.14
N ASN A 94 -3.50 -2.28 17.46
CA ASN A 94 -2.82 -1.19 18.15
C ASN A 94 -1.40 -1.61 18.59
N VAL A 95 -0.39 -1.04 17.94
CA VAL A 95 1.04 -1.23 18.29
C VAL A 95 1.69 0.04 18.82
N GLY A 96 0.88 0.93 19.40
CA GLY A 96 1.30 2.24 19.85
C GLY A 96 1.33 3.29 18.73
N ARG A 97 2.00 4.41 18.99
CA ARG A 97 2.10 5.53 18.05
C ARG A 97 3.17 5.26 16.99
N LEU A 98 2.78 5.28 15.72
CA LEU A 98 3.69 5.18 14.60
C LEU A 98 4.46 6.48 14.39
N LYS A 99 5.73 6.38 13.99
CA LYS A 99 6.51 7.54 13.54
C LYS A 99 5.84 8.13 12.29
N LYS A 100 5.67 9.45 12.25
CA LYS A 100 5.18 10.14 11.05
C LYS A 100 6.11 9.84 9.88
N SER A 101 5.54 9.47 8.73
CA SER A 101 6.32 9.14 7.54
C SER A 101 5.59 9.58 6.28
N LYS A 102 6.35 9.99 5.26
CA LYS A 102 5.82 10.21 3.92
C LYS A 102 5.26 8.89 3.36
N PRO A 103 4.20 8.95 2.52
CA PRO A 103 3.65 7.77 1.88
C PRO A 103 4.66 7.14 0.89
N SER A 104 4.36 5.93 0.41
CA SER A 104 5.22 5.28 -0.59
C SER A 104 5.30 6.07 -1.90
N THR A 105 6.47 6.04 -2.52
CA THR A 105 6.66 6.45 -3.90
C THR A 105 5.98 5.42 -4.79
N ILE A 106 5.10 5.87 -5.69
CA ILE A 106 4.39 5.00 -6.63
C ILE A 106 4.94 5.28 -8.02
N ILE A 107 5.45 4.26 -8.68
CA ILE A 107 5.90 4.35 -10.06
C ILE A 107 5.22 3.30 -10.91
N GLU A 108 5.07 3.64 -12.18
CA GLU A 108 4.67 2.73 -13.25
C GLU A 108 5.83 2.61 -14.24
N ILE A 109 6.04 1.41 -14.81
CA ILE A 109 6.98 1.24 -15.90
C ILE A 109 6.20 1.01 -17.20
N LYS A 110 6.28 1.98 -18.10
CA LYS A 110 5.58 1.95 -19.40
C LYS A 110 6.60 2.08 -20.51
N LYS A 111 6.62 1.12 -21.46
CA LYS A 111 7.55 1.10 -22.61
C LYS A 111 9.02 1.35 -22.20
N GLY A 112 9.46 0.70 -21.10
CA GLY A 112 10.82 0.83 -20.59
C GLY A 112 11.16 2.15 -19.87
N LYS A 113 10.23 3.12 -19.78
CA LYS A 113 10.40 4.38 -19.05
C LYS A 113 9.73 4.33 -17.68
N ILE A 114 10.32 5.00 -16.69
CA ILE A 114 9.74 5.17 -15.36
C ILE A 114 8.78 6.35 -15.43
N ASN A 115 7.54 6.12 -15.03
CA ASN A 115 6.53 7.16 -14.85
C ASN A 115 6.23 7.28 -13.35
N ILE A 116 6.49 8.44 -12.75
CA ILE A 116 6.28 8.67 -11.32
C ILE A 116 4.84 9.12 -11.11
N LEU A 117 4.00 8.24 -10.57
CA LEU A 117 2.59 8.54 -10.29
C LEU A 117 2.43 9.30 -8.98
N ARG A 118 3.33 9.05 -8.01
CA ARG A 118 3.40 9.80 -6.76
C ARG A 118 4.82 9.77 -6.23
N GLN A 119 5.39 10.94 -5.99
CA GLN A 119 6.66 11.08 -5.30
C GLN A 119 6.45 10.99 -3.78
N GLY A 120 7.06 10.00 -3.15
CA GLY A 120 6.88 9.69 -1.72
C GLY A 120 8.21 9.68 -0.97
N ALA A 121 8.35 8.75 -0.01
CA ALA A 121 9.48 8.69 0.91
C ALA A 121 10.86 8.44 0.25
N ILE A 122 10.90 7.90 -0.98
CA ILE A 122 12.15 7.71 -1.74
C ILE A 122 12.13 8.50 -3.04
N LYS A 123 13.19 9.25 -3.34
CA LYS A 123 13.33 10.00 -4.60
C LYS A 123 13.80 9.04 -5.70
N ILE A 124 12.98 8.88 -6.75
CA ILE A 124 13.35 8.17 -7.97
C ILE A 124 13.46 9.22 -9.07
N ARG A 125 14.47 9.10 -9.92
CA ARG A 125 14.71 9.96 -11.08
C ARG A 125 14.78 9.06 -12.31
#